data_AF-A0A6P7U4L9-F1
#
_entry.id   AF-A0A6P7U4L9-F1
#
_cell.length_a   1.000
_cell.length_b   1.000
_cell.length_c   1.000
_cell.angle_alpha   90.00
_cell.angle_beta   90.00
_cell.angle_gamma   90.00
#
_symmetry.space_group_name_H-M   'P 1'
#
loop_
_entity.id
_entity.type
_entity.pdbx_description
1 polymer ?
#
loop_
_entity_poly.entity_id
_entity_poly.type
_entity_poly.pdbx_seq_one_letter_code
_entity_poly.pdbx_strand_id
1 'polypeptide(L)'
;MNFTEAEKKDCCNLLNQLDDEVILSLTNTVTGRSIQVSSRKKAIDAILSFSMSARELLNRKKITRDYLKQYLLSQKVSVSGNSTKQDLISRILEYWSGERISYPAVQSPPREQTHLAEPKPRLPSSDVKQLGETFASWFYKLFNSGTESGLKD
;
A
#
# COMPACT_ATOMS: atom_id res chain seq x y z
N MET A 1 0.75 19.76 -12.41
CA MET A 1 -0.36 20.06 -11.47
C MET A 1 0.25 20.10 -10.08
N ASN A 2 0.09 21.23 -9.40
CA ASN A 2 0.50 21.42 -8.01
C ASN A 2 -0.52 20.73 -7.09
N PHE A 3 -0.20 20.58 -5.81
CA PHE A 3 -1.10 19.97 -4.82
C PHE A 3 -2.49 20.62 -4.81
N THR A 4 -3.54 19.80 -4.79
CA THR A 4 -4.89 20.22 -4.37
C THR A 4 -4.91 20.54 -2.87
N GLU A 5 -5.90 21.29 -2.39
CA GLU A 5 -6.00 21.63 -0.96
C GLU A 5 -6.18 20.39 -0.06
N ALA A 6 -6.92 19.38 -0.55
CA ALA A 6 -7.04 18.09 0.12
C ALA A 6 -5.68 17.38 0.22
N GLU A 7 -4.96 17.27 -0.89
CA GLU A 7 -3.62 16.67 -0.90
C GLU A 7 -2.63 17.44 -0.02
N LYS A 8 -2.69 18.78 0.04
CA LYS A 8 -1.82 19.56 0.95
C LYS A 8 -2.07 19.18 2.40
N LYS A 9 -3.34 19.09 2.80
CA LYS A 9 -3.72 18.72 4.16
C LYS A 9 -3.24 17.33 4.52
N ASP A 10 -3.49 16.34 3.65
CA ASP A 10 -3.13 14.95 3.94
C ASP A 10 -1.64 14.69 3.79
N CYS A 11 -0.96 15.38 2.87
CA CYS A 11 0.49 15.38 2.77
C CYS A 11 1.13 16.01 4.01
N CYS A 12 0.58 17.11 4.52
CA CYS A 12 1.01 17.70 5.78
C CYS A 12 0.88 16.68 6.93
N ASN A 13 -0.22 15.92 6.99
CA ASN A 13 -0.37 14.84 7.97
C ASN A 13 0.72 13.78 7.81
N LEU A 14 0.97 13.29 6.59
CA LEU A 14 2.02 12.33 6.31
C LEU A 14 3.40 12.84 6.77
N LEU A 15 3.75 14.07 6.40
CA LEU A 15 5.03 14.67 6.78
C LEU A 15 5.17 14.80 8.30
N ASN A 16 4.09 15.09 9.03
CA ASN A 16 4.13 15.17 10.49
C ASN A 16 4.46 13.83 11.16
N GLN A 17 4.27 12.69 10.48
CA GLN A 17 4.62 11.37 11.00
C GLN A 17 6.08 10.96 10.72
N LEU A 18 6.81 11.72 9.90
CA LEU A 18 8.20 11.40 9.54
C LEU A 18 9.20 11.93 10.59
N ASP A 19 10.33 11.25 10.74
CA ASP A 19 11.40 11.71 11.63
C ASP A 19 12.01 13.05 11.17
N ASP A 20 12.56 13.81 12.11
CA ASP A 20 13.16 15.12 11.83
C ASP A 20 14.31 15.05 10.81
N GLU A 21 15.10 13.96 10.82
CA GLU A 21 16.15 13.76 9.82
C GLU A 21 15.58 13.65 8.40
N VAL A 22 14.47 12.93 8.25
CA VAL A 22 13.79 12.76 6.97
C VAL A 22 13.21 14.08 6.50
N ILE A 23 12.56 14.83 7.40
CA ILE A 23 12.04 16.17 7.09
C ILE A 23 13.16 17.10 6.64
N LEU A 24 14.26 17.20 7.40
CA LEU A 24 15.38 18.05 7.04
C LEU A 24 15.99 17.66 5.68
N SER A 25 16.15 16.36 5.41
CA SER A 25 16.66 15.87 4.14
C SER A 25 15.72 16.17 2.97
N LEU A 26 14.40 16.06 3.17
CA LEU A 26 13.41 16.41 2.15
C LEU A 26 13.43 17.90 1.86
N THR A 27 13.46 18.74 2.91
CA THR A 27 13.58 20.19 2.79
C THR A 27 14.82 20.61 2.01
N ASN A 28 15.99 20.05 2.32
CA ASN A 28 17.21 20.34 1.56
C ASN A 28 17.13 19.94 0.09
N THR A 29 16.38 18.88 -0.21
CA THR A 29 16.18 18.40 -1.58
C THR A 29 15.21 19.29 -2.36
N VAL A 30 14.07 19.67 -1.76
CA VAL A 30 13.07 20.52 -2.44
C VAL A 30 13.54 21.95 -2.65
N THR A 31 14.28 22.51 -1.70
CA THR A 31 14.70 23.92 -1.77
C THR A 31 16.05 24.09 -2.46
N GLY A 32 16.70 22.99 -2.87
CA GLY A 32 18.08 23.01 -3.35
C GLY A 32 19.05 23.58 -2.31
N ARG A 33 18.73 23.46 -1.01
CA ARG A 33 19.44 24.08 0.13
C ARG A 33 19.46 25.61 0.10
N SER A 34 18.61 26.25 -0.69
CA SER A 34 18.54 27.72 -0.80
C SER A 34 17.92 28.39 0.43
N ILE A 35 17.25 27.61 1.29
CA ILE A 35 16.51 28.10 2.45
C ILE A 35 16.98 27.35 3.68
N GLN A 36 17.44 28.11 4.68
CA GLN A 36 17.70 27.58 6.01
C GLN A 36 16.40 27.56 6.82
N VAL A 37 16.09 26.43 7.44
CA VAL A 37 14.82 26.24 8.12
C VAL A 37 15.07 25.94 9.59
N SER A 38 14.52 26.79 10.46
CA SER A 38 14.78 26.78 11.91
C SER A 38 13.74 26.02 12.73
N SER A 39 12.66 25.52 12.09
CA SER A 39 11.64 24.73 12.77
C SER A 39 11.00 23.70 11.85
N ARG A 40 10.51 22.61 12.45
CA ARG A 40 9.77 21.55 11.74
C ARG A 40 8.58 22.09 10.95
N LYS A 41 7.80 23.00 11.54
CA LYS A 41 6.64 23.61 10.88
C LYS A 41 7.05 24.36 9.61
N LYS A 42 8.12 25.18 9.68
CA LYS A 42 8.64 25.87 8.50
C LYS A 42 9.22 24.90 7.47
N ALA A 43 9.80 23.79 7.92
CA ALA A 43 10.37 22.77 7.03
C ALA A 43 9.27 22.07 6.22
N ILE A 44 8.16 21.71 6.86
CA ILE A 44 6.97 21.15 6.20
C ILE A 44 6.37 22.15 5.22
N ASP A 45 6.21 23.41 5.63
CA ASP A 45 5.69 24.47 4.76
C ASP A 45 6.55 24.69 3.50
N ALA A 46 7.87 24.68 3.67
CA ALA A 46 8.81 24.72 2.55
C ALA A 46 8.69 23.47 1.65
N ILE A 47 8.55 22.27 2.22
CA ILE A 47 8.34 21.04 1.43
C ILE A 47 7.07 21.15 0.57
N LEU A 48 5.96 21.61 1.14
CA LEU A 48 4.70 21.75 0.42
C LEU A 48 4.75 22.84 -0.66
N SER A 49 5.47 23.93 -0.40
CA SER A 49 5.59 25.06 -1.32
C SER A 49 6.53 24.81 -2.50
N PHE A 50 7.63 24.09 -2.27
CA PHE A 50 8.67 23.85 -3.28
C PHE A 50 8.54 22.50 -4.01
N SER A 51 7.62 21.62 -3.58
CA SER A 51 7.37 20.36 -4.28
C SER A 51 6.43 20.56 -5.47
N MET A 52 6.78 19.98 -6.61
CA MET A 52 6.01 20.12 -7.86
C MET A 52 4.67 19.40 -7.81
N SER A 53 4.62 18.23 -7.15
CA SER A 53 3.42 17.44 -6.95
C SER A 53 3.57 16.47 -5.79
N ALA A 54 2.44 15.98 -5.27
CA ALA A 54 2.39 14.89 -4.30
C ALA A 54 3.16 13.65 -4.78
N ARG A 55 2.94 13.22 -6.03
CA ARG A 55 3.59 12.04 -6.61
C ARG A 55 5.11 12.18 -6.68
N GLU A 56 5.62 13.35 -7.05
CA GLU A 56 7.06 13.61 -7.12
C GLU A 56 7.69 13.53 -5.72
N LEU A 57 7.08 14.22 -4.75
CA LEU A 57 7.53 14.21 -3.37
C LEU A 57 7.58 12.78 -2.81
N LEU A 58 6.49 12.01 -2.91
CA LEU A 58 6.40 10.64 -2.40
C LEU A 58 7.40 9.68 -3.08
N ASN A 59 7.85 9.99 -4.29
CA ASN A 59 8.86 9.20 -4.99
C ASN A 59 10.29 9.40 -4.46
N ARG A 60 10.57 10.47 -3.72
CA ARG A 60 11.91 10.75 -3.19
C ARG A 60 12.45 9.59 -2.35
N LYS A 61 13.76 9.37 -2.44
CA LYS A 61 14.44 8.21 -1.82
C LYS A 61 14.23 8.12 -0.30
N LYS A 62 14.19 9.27 0.39
CA LYS A 62 14.00 9.34 1.85
C LYS A 62 12.58 8.96 2.28
N ILE A 63 11.59 9.05 1.40
CA ILE A 63 10.27 8.49 1.64
C ILE A 63 10.32 7.01 1.23
N THR A 64 10.61 6.16 2.21
CA THR A 64 10.77 4.72 1.99
C THR A 64 9.43 4.02 1.86
N ARG A 65 9.45 2.79 1.33
CA ARG A 65 8.27 1.92 1.29
C ARG A 65 7.65 1.75 2.68
N ASP A 66 8.49 1.68 3.71
CA ASP A 66 8.04 1.46 5.08
C ASP A 66 7.23 2.65 5.62
N TYR A 67 7.72 3.88 5.44
CA TYR A 67 6.97 5.09 5.80
C TYR A 67 5.62 5.16 5.08
N LEU A 68 5.57 4.83 3.79
CA LEU A 68 4.31 4.81 3.03
C LEU A 68 3.32 3.77 3.58
N LYS A 69 3.81 2.57 3.93
CA LYS A 69 2.98 1.53 4.56
C LYS A 69 2.48 1.97 5.93
N GLN A 70 3.37 2.46 6.78
CA GLN A 70 3.02 2.94 8.12
C GLN A 70 1.98 4.06 8.05
N TYR A 71 2.14 5.00 7.13
CA TYR A 71 1.15 6.05 6.90
C TYR A 71 -0.22 5.46 6.53
N LEU A 72 -0.30 4.58 5.54
CA LEU A 72 -1.58 3.96 5.14
C LEU A 72 -2.23 3.17 6.28
N LEU A 73 -1.45 2.44 7.07
CA LEU A 73 -1.93 1.75 8.27
C LEU A 73 -2.47 2.73 9.32
N SER A 74 -1.80 3.87 9.54
CA SER A 74 -2.28 4.94 10.43
C SER A 74 -3.63 5.52 9.99
N GLN A 75 -3.87 5.55 8.67
CA GLN A 75 -5.12 6.00 8.05
C GLN A 75 -6.19 4.89 7.99
N LYS A 76 -5.92 3.70 8.55
CA LYS A 76 -6.78 2.51 8.49
C LYS A 76 -7.09 2.07 7.05
N VAL A 77 -6.17 2.34 6.12
CA VAL A 77 -6.24 1.87 4.74
C VAL A 77 -5.55 0.51 4.66
N SER A 78 -6.26 -0.51 4.17
CA SER A 78 -5.70 -1.84 3.99
C SER A 78 -4.66 -1.86 2.88
N VAL A 79 -3.55 -2.56 3.12
CA VAL A 79 -2.41 -2.64 2.19
C VAL A 79 -1.91 -4.07 2.14
N SER A 80 -1.59 -4.57 0.95
CA SER A 80 -0.96 -5.88 0.82
C SER A 80 0.50 -5.85 1.29
N GLY A 81 0.94 -6.91 1.96
CA GLY A 81 2.33 -7.05 2.40
C GLY A 81 3.34 -7.01 1.24
N ASN A 82 2.94 -7.47 0.06
CA ASN A 82 3.77 -7.53 -1.14
C ASN A 82 3.77 -6.25 -2.00
N SER A 83 3.03 -5.20 -1.62
CA SER A 83 2.94 -3.97 -2.41
C SER A 83 4.31 -3.31 -2.61
N THR A 84 4.59 -2.92 -3.85
CA THR A 84 5.79 -2.15 -4.22
C THR A 84 5.67 -0.70 -3.76
N LYS A 85 6.77 0.06 -3.78
CA LYS A 85 6.73 1.50 -3.48
C LYS A 85 5.73 2.23 -4.38
N GLN A 86 5.69 1.90 -5.67
CA GLN A 86 4.79 2.57 -6.62
C GLN A 86 3.32 2.25 -6.34
N ASP A 87 3.00 1.00 -5.97
CA ASP A 87 1.63 0.62 -5.59
C ASP A 87 1.15 1.43 -4.39
N LEU A 88 2.00 1.63 -3.38
CA LEU A 88 1.68 2.43 -2.20
C LEU A 88 1.48 3.90 -2.53
N ILE A 89 2.33 4.48 -3.39
CA ILE A 89 2.18 5.87 -3.83
C ILE A 89 0.84 6.04 -4.54
N SER A 90 0.51 5.15 -5.48
CA SER A 90 -0.77 5.18 -6.19
C SER A 90 -1.94 5.07 -5.22
N ARG A 91 -1.86 4.16 -4.24
CA ARG A 91 -2.87 3.99 -3.20
C ARG A 91 -3.06 5.25 -2.33
N ILE A 92 -1.97 5.93 -1.97
CA ILE A 92 -2.03 7.17 -1.18
C ILE A 92 -2.69 8.29 -1.96
N LEU A 93 -2.33 8.46 -3.24
CA LEU A 93 -2.90 9.53 -4.06
C LEU A 93 -4.39 9.31 -4.33
N GLU A 94 -4.81 8.07 -4.54
CA GLU A 94 -6.22 7.70 -4.65
C GLU A 94 -6.98 7.94 -3.32
N TYR A 95 -6.34 7.64 -2.19
CA TYR A 95 -6.91 7.97 -0.88
C TYR A 95 -7.10 9.49 -0.71
N TRP A 96 -6.13 10.30 -1.15
CA TRP A 96 -6.21 11.77 -1.10
C TRP A 96 -7.21 12.37 -2.09
N SER A 97 -7.44 11.73 -3.24
CA SER A 97 -8.44 12.19 -4.21
C SER A 97 -9.89 11.99 -3.73
N GLY A 98 -10.09 11.24 -2.65
CA GLY A 98 -11.42 10.91 -2.14
C GLY A 98 -12.13 9.82 -2.96
N GLU A 99 -11.46 9.24 -3.95
CA GLU A 99 -11.91 8.02 -4.62
C GLU A 99 -11.78 6.86 -3.62
N ARG A 100 -12.81 6.68 -2.80
CA ARG A 100 -12.93 5.52 -1.90
C ARG A 100 -13.26 4.30 -2.74
N ILE A 101 -12.30 3.78 -3.50
CA ILE A 101 -12.47 2.44 -4.04
C ILE A 101 -12.41 1.48 -2.85
N SER A 102 -13.55 0.85 -2.58
CA SER A 102 -13.69 -0.22 -1.60
C SER A 102 -12.93 -1.42 -2.14
N TYR A 103 -11.66 -1.55 -1.81
CA TYR A 103 -10.92 -2.78 -2.10
C TYR A 103 -11.33 -3.84 -1.09
N PRO A 104 -11.53 -5.09 -1.53
CA PRO A 104 -11.82 -6.18 -0.62
C PRO A 104 -10.73 -6.20 0.45
N ALA A 105 -11.14 -6.10 1.70
CA ALA A 105 -10.25 -6.20 2.84
C ALA A 105 -9.38 -7.45 2.63
N VAL A 106 -8.06 -7.24 2.53
CA VAL A 106 -7.12 -8.35 2.53
C VAL A 106 -7.35 -9.03 3.87
N GLN A 107 -8.04 -10.17 3.84
CA GLN A 107 -8.17 -11.04 4.98
C GLN A 107 -6.74 -11.45 5.32
N SER A 108 -6.20 -10.86 6.39
CA SER A 108 -5.09 -11.50 7.10
C SER A 108 -5.46 -12.96 7.28
N PRO A 109 -4.56 -13.93 6.98
CA PRO A 109 -4.85 -15.33 7.25
C PRO A 109 -5.30 -15.43 8.71
N PRO A 110 -6.48 -16.03 9.00
CA PRO A 110 -6.94 -16.19 10.36
C PRO A 110 -5.86 -16.94 11.14
N ARG A 111 -5.31 -16.29 12.16
CA ARG A 111 -4.67 -17.04 13.25
C ARG A 111 -5.77 -17.92 13.82
N GLU A 112 -5.58 -19.23 13.74
CA GLU A 112 -6.49 -20.23 14.29
C GLU A 112 -6.71 -19.94 15.78
N GLN A 113 -7.89 -19.41 16.10
CA GLN A 113 -8.45 -19.52 17.44
C GLN A 113 -9.85 -20.11 17.29
N THR A 114 -9.90 -21.40 17.61
CA THR A 114 -11.09 -22.19 17.88
C THR A 114 -12.03 -21.41 18.79
N HIS A 115 -13.16 -20.92 18.29
CA HIS A 115 -14.41 -21.00 19.04
C HIS A 115 -15.65 -20.86 18.14
N LEU A 116 -16.52 -21.84 18.37
CA LEU A 116 -17.84 -22.17 17.82
C LEU A 116 -18.84 -20.99 17.86
N ALA A 117 -19.43 -20.60 16.71
CA ALA A 117 -20.85 -20.17 16.56
C ALA A 117 -21.22 -19.67 15.13
N GLU A 118 -22.16 -20.40 14.52
CA GLU A 118 -23.14 -20.16 13.43
C GLU A 118 -22.86 -19.32 12.14
N PRO A 119 -23.27 -19.81 10.94
CA PRO A 119 -23.07 -19.13 9.67
C PRO A 119 -24.25 -18.23 9.26
N LYS A 120 -23.96 -16.96 8.96
CA LYS A 120 -24.86 -16.02 8.28
C LYS A 120 -24.71 -16.19 6.75
N PRO A 121 -25.80 -16.31 5.96
CA PRO A 121 -25.70 -16.67 4.55
C PRO A 121 -25.14 -15.50 3.73
N ARG A 122 -24.01 -15.75 3.05
CA ARG A 122 -23.43 -14.85 2.04
C ARG A 122 -23.62 -15.47 0.65
N LEU A 123 -23.92 -14.61 -0.32
CA LEU A 123 -24.25 -14.84 -1.74
C LEU A 123 -23.30 -15.82 -2.50
N PRO A 124 -23.69 -16.31 -3.68
CA PRO A 124 -23.51 -17.69 -4.11
C PRO A 124 -22.03 -18.08 -4.21
N SER A 125 -21.66 -19.05 -3.40
CA SER A 125 -20.37 -19.73 -3.34
C SER A 125 -20.03 -20.55 -4.60
N SER A 126 -20.91 -20.56 -5.60
CA SER A 126 -20.83 -21.41 -6.78
C SER A 126 -19.60 -21.11 -7.63
N ASP A 127 -19.31 -19.83 -7.92
CA ASP A 127 -18.22 -19.47 -8.85
C ASP A 127 -16.84 -19.76 -8.27
N VAL A 128 -16.65 -19.50 -6.97
CA VAL A 128 -15.37 -19.75 -6.29
C VAL A 128 -15.15 -21.25 -6.08
N LYS A 129 -16.21 -22.00 -5.76
CA LYS A 129 -16.16 -23.46 -5.61
C LYS A 129 -15.86 -24.15 -6.94
N GLN A 130 -16.52 -23.73 -8.00
CA GLN A 130 -16.31 -24.26 -9.34
C GLN A 130 -14.90 -23.95 -9.87
N LEU A 131 -14.37 -22.75 -9.58
CA LEU A 131 -12.99 -22.40 -9.92
C LEU A 131 -11.99 -23.27 -9.16
N GLY A 132 -12.23 -23.51 -7.86
CA GLY A 132 -11.40 -24.39 -7.04
C GLY A 132 -11.40 -25.84 -7.53
N GLU A 133 -12.57 -26.38 -7.89
CA GLU A 133 -12.70 -27.73 -8.44
C GLU A 133 -12.01 -27.86 -9.80
N THR A 134 -12.13 -26.86 -10.67
CA THR A 134 -11.46 -26.82 -11.98
C THR A 134 -9.94 -26.79 -11.81
N PHE A 135 -9.43 -25.93 -10.93
CA PHE A 135 -8.00 -25.83 -10.64
C PHE A 135 -7.45 -27.13 -10.04
N ALA A 136 -8.11 -27.69 -9.02
CA ALA A 136 -7.67 -28.92 -8.37
C ALA A 136 -7.64 -30.09 -9.37
N SER A 137 -8.69 -30.24 -10.19
CA SER A 137 -8.75 -31.29 -11.21
C SER A 137 -7.63 -31.18 -12.26
N TRP A 138 -7.37 -29.98 -12.76
CA TRP A 138 -6.26 -29.73 -13.68
C TRP A 138 -4.89 -30.02 -13.04
N PHE A 139 -4.67 -29.53 -11.82
CA PHE A 139 -3.40 -29.69 -11.12
C PHE A 139 -3.10 -31.16 -10.80
N TYR A 140 -4.09 -31.93 -10.32
CA TYR A 140 -3.90 -33.35 -10.05
C TYR A 140 -3.63 -34.15 -11.33
N LYS A 141 -4.29 -33.82 -12.44
CA LYS A 141 -3.98 -34.44 -13.74
C LYS A 141 -2.55 -34.15 -14.17
N LEU A 142 -2.11 -32.89 -14.05
CA LEU A 142 -0.74 -32.50 -14.37
C LEU A 142 0.27 -33.22 -13.46
N PHE A 143 0.03 -33.22 -12.15
CA PHE A 143 0.91 -33.85 -11.17
C PHE A 143 1.04 -35.37 -11.38
N ASN A 144 -0.08 -36.05 -11.63
CA ASN A 144 -0.07 -37.50 -11.83
C ASN A 144 0.41 -37.91 -13.22
N SER A 145 0.33 -37.03 -14.23
CA SER A 145 0.87 -37.29 -15.58
C SER A 145 2.41 -37.37 -15.62
N GLY A 146 3.11 -36.91 -14.56
CA GLY A 146 4.55 -37.02 -14.42
C GLY A 146 5.06 -38.34 -13.83
N THR A 147 4.18 -39.32 -13.58
CA THR A 147 4.54 -40.62 -12.95
C THR A 147 4.51 -41.82 -13.90
N GLU A 148 4.55 -41.60 -15.21
CA GLU A 148 4.73 -42.67 -16.21
C GLU A 148 5.94 -42.40 -17.11
N SER A 149 7.15 -42.59 -16.57
CA SER A 149 8.39 -42.77 -17.35
C SER A 149 9.51 -43.24 -16.40
N GLY A 150 9.53 -44.53 -16.08
CA GLY A 150 10.61 -45.07 -15.26
C GLY A 150 10.43 -46.51 -14.80
N LEU A 151 10.17 -47.43 -15.72
CA LEU A 151 10.56 -48.85 -15.60
C LEU A 151 10.44 -49.47 -16.99
N LYS A 152 11.59 -49.60 -17.65
CA LYS A 152 11.77 -50.46 -18.81
C LYS A 152 12.87 -51.43 -18.41
N ASP A 153 12.47 -52.67 -18.12
CA ASP A 153 13.35 -53.84 -18.10
C ASP A 153 14.04 -54.06 -19.46
#